data_AF-A0A957LFT1-F1
#
_entry.id   AF-A0A957LFT1-F1
#
_cell.length_a   1.000
_cell.length_b   1.000
_cell.length_c   1.000
_cell.angle_alpha   90.00
_cell.angle_beta   90.00
_cell.angle_gamma   90.00
#
_symmetry.space_group_name_H-M   'P 1'
#
loop_
_entity.id
_entity.type
_entity.pdbx_description
1 polymer ?
#
loop_
_entity_poly.entity_id
_entity_poly.type
_entity_poly.pdbx_seq_one_letter_code
_entity_poly.pdbx_strand_id
1 'polypeptide(L)'
;MSQLTKGYKQLIKEAEAEIETIPIEQVQTMLDDDNTIIVDIRDVRELWKEGKVPGAVHAPRGMLEFWVDPESPYHRDVFAQEDKKYVLYCGGAWRSALAARDLQNMGMKNVAHMAGGFGAWKEAQAPIEPVEQKKKRSGDNDRPDPIDLTLVKEFVTKAHADFEAVQTMLTAEPGLVNTAWDWGGGDYETALGAAAHMGKRDIALYLLENGARLDLPTAVMLGWLDVVKAILTHSPEMRHVPGAHGIPLIAHAKFGGEPAAEVLTYLQSFDDAA
;
A
#
# COMPACT_ATOMS: atom_id res chain seq x y z
N MET A 1 34.68 14.54 25.08
CA MET A 1 33.81 14.02 26.16
C MET A 1 32.43 14.61 25.95
N SER A 2 31.39 13.77 25.97
CA SER A 2 30.00 14.15 25.66
C SER A 2 29.51 15.23 26.63
N GLN A 3 29.22 16.44 26.15
CA GLN A 3 28.75 17.55 26.97
C GLN A 3 27.22 17.59 27.02
N LEU A 4 26.59 16.48 27.39
CA LEU A 4 25.20 16.55 27.84
C LEU A 4 25.19 17.21 29.22
N THR A 5 24.60 18.39 29.33
CA THR A 5 24.41 19.11 30.61
C THR A 5 23.41 18.40 31.52
N LYS A 6 22.59 17.50 30.95
CA LYS A 6 21.56 16.74 31.66
C LYS A 6 21.34 15.39 31.00
N GLY A 7 21.49 14.31 31.78
CA GLY A 7 21.25 12.94 31.33
C GLY A 7 19.83 12.45 31.63
N TYR A 8 19.43 11.34 31.00
CA TYR A 8 18.09 10.77 31.17
C TYR A 8 17.75 10.44 32.63
N LYS A 9 18.72 9.95 33.44
CA LYS A 9 18.50 9.66 34.87
C LYS A 9 18.07 10.90 35.65
N GLN A 10 18.67 12.05 35.34
CA GLN A 10 18.31 13.31 35.98
C GLN A 10 16.92 13.77 35.51
N LEU A 11 16.62 13.65 34.22
CA LEU A 11 15.29 13.98 33.68
C LEU A 11 14.18 13.15 34.33
N ILE A 12 14.40 11.85 34.52
CA ILE A 12 13.43 10.96 35.17
C ILE A 12 13.24 11.34 36.63
N LYS A 13 14.33 11.53 37.38
CA LYS A 13 14.26 11.91 38.80
C LYS A 13 13.46 13.20 39.01
N GLU A 14 13.65 14.18 38.14
CA GLU A 14 12.90 15.44 38.21
C GLU A 14 11.43 15.24 37.83
N ALA A 15 11.15 14.46 36.78
CA ALA A 15 9.78 14.13 36.43
C ALA A 15 9.05 13.41 37.57
N GLU A 16 9.66 12.39 38.17
CA GLU A 16 9.09 11.65 39.31
C GLU A 16 8.89 12.51 40.58
N ALA A 17 9.62 13.63 40.71
CA ALA A 17 9.41 14.58 41.81
C ALA A 17 8.20 15.50 41.60
N GLU A 18 7.73 15.63 40.36
CA GLU A 18 6.63 16.54 39.97
C GLU A 18 5.32 15.80 39.70
N ILE A 19 5.40 14.58 39.15
CA ILE A 19 4.25 13.77 38.74
C ILE A 19 3.77 12.81 39.84
N GLU A 20 2.51 12.40 39.75
CA GLU A 20 1.98 11.30 40.55
C GLU A 20 2.52 9.95 40.04
N THR A 21 3.17 9.19 40.92
CA THR A 21 3.66 7.83 40.63
C THR A 21 2.79 6.81 41.34
N ILE A 22 2.11 5.94 40.58
CA ILE A 22 1.16 4.95 41.10
C ILE A 22 1.85 3.57 41.19
N PRO A 23 1.85 2.90 42.37
CA PRO A 23 2.35 1.54 42.52
C PRO A 23 1.53 0.53 41.70
N ILE A 24 2.15 -0.57 41.29
CA ILE A 24 1.50 -1.60 40.46
C ILE A 24 0.28 -2.21 41.14
N GLU A 25 0.35 -2.41 42.46
CA GLU A 25 -0.74 -2.96 43.26
C GLU A 25 -1.99 -2.08 43.17
N GLN A 26 -1.80 -0.76 43.16
CA GLN A 26 -2.90 0.20 43.02
C GLN A 26 -3.41 0.27 41.57
N VAL A 27 -2.54 0.14 40.55
CA VAL A 27 -3.00 0.06 39.16
C VAL A 27 -3.82 -1.21 38.92
N GLN A 28 -3.47 -2.34 39.56
CA GLN A 28 -4.28 -3.56 39.48
C GLN A 28 -5.70 -3.35 40.03
N THR A 29 -5.87 -2.57 41.11
CA THR A 29 -7.22 -2.26 41.62
C THR A 29 -8.01 -1.29 40.74
N MET A 30 -7.34 -0.60 39.83
CA MET A 30 -7.95 0.36 38.89
C MET A 30 -8.36 -0.28 37.56
N LEU A 31 -8.09 -1.57 37.32
CA LEU A 31 -8.43 -2.25 36.05
C LEU A 31 -9.93 -2.20 35.73
N ASP A 32 -10.76 -2.29 36.77
CA ASP A 32 -12.23 -2.26 36.66
C ASP A 32 -12.83 -0.89 37.07
N ASP A 33 -11.99 0.14 37.22
CA ASP A 33 -12.45 1.50 37.56
C ASP A 33 -12.74 2.31 36.29
N ASP A 34 -14.02 2.57 36.05
CA ASP A 34 -14.49 3.36 34.90
C ASP A 34 -13.94 4.81 34.87
N ASN A 35 -13.42 5.30 36.00
CA ASN A 35 -12.81 6.63 36.13
C ASN A 35 -11.32 6.65 35.76
N THR A 36 -10.73 5.51 35.41
CA THR A 36 -9.31 5.41 35.07
C THR A 36 -9.10 4.93 33.64
N ILE A 37 -8.23 5.61 32.89
CA ILE A 37 -7.75 5.19 31.58
C ILE A 37 -6.27 4.83 31.69
N ILE A 38 -5.96 3.55 31.52
CA ILE A 38 -4.57 3.08 31.45
C ILE A 38 -4.07 3.27 30.02
N VAL A 39 -2.90 3.90 29.86
CA VAL A 39 -2.33 4.24 28.55
C VAL A 39 -0.97 3.59 28.36
N ASP A 40 -0.87 2.69 27.39
CA ASP A 40 0.38 2.07 26.97
C ASP A 40 1.10 2.98 25.97
N ILE A 41 2.26 3.52 26.36
CA ILE A 41 3.04 4.41 25.49
C ILE A 41 4.23 3.73 24.81
N ARG A 42 4.32 2.39 24.88
CA ARG A 42 5.40 1.60 24.28
C ARG A 42 5.32 1.60 22.75
N ASP A 43 6.39 1.11 22.14
CA ASP A 43 6.38 0.79 20.72
C ASP A 43 5.40 -0.36 20.44
N VAL A 44 4.66 -0.28 19.34
CA VAL A 44 3.67 -1.30 18.97
C VAL A 44 4.26 -2.72 18.88
N ARG A 45 5.56 -2.85 18.55
CA ARG A 45 6.26 -4.14 18.50
C ARG A 45 6.47 -4.74 19.89
N GLU A 46 6.58 -3.92 20.94
CA GLU A 46 6.60 -4.39 22.33
C GLU A 46 5.24 -5.02 22.68
N LEU A 47 4.13 -4.41 22.24
CA LEU A 47 2.78 -4.93 22.48
C LEU A 47 2.55 -6.25 21.75
N TRP A 48 2.95 -6.36 20.48
CA TRP A 48 2.78 -7.61 19.71
C TRP A 48 3.55 -8.78 20.33
N LYS A 49 4.70 -8.51 20.93
CA LYS A 49 5.55 -9.55 21.52
C LYS A 49 5.09 -9.93 22.93
N GLU A 50 4.68 -8.96 23.73
CA GLU A 50 4.52 -9.15 25.18
C GLU A 50 3.09 -8.94 25.68
N GLY A 51 2.16 -8.55 24.81
CA GLY A 51 0.83 -8.10 25.21
C GLY A 51 0.85 -6.72 25.86
N LYS A 52 -0.28 -6.32 26.44
CA LYS A 52 -0.47 -5.05 27.16
C LYS A 52 -1.25 -5.27 28.47
N VAL A 53 -1.33 -4.25 29.31
CA VAL A 53 -2.24 -4.25 30.47
C VAL A 53 -3.69 -4.32 29.95
N PRO A 54 -4.58 -5.16 30.53
CA PRO A 54 -5.95 -5.28 30.06
C PRO A 54 -6.69 -3.95 30.02
N GLY A 55 -7.44 -3.72 28.95
CA GLY A 55 -8.21 -2.49 28.76
C GLY A 55 -7.35 -1.27 28.41
N ALA A 56 -6.01 -1.37 28.43
CA ALA A 56 -5.15 -0.24 28.15
C ALA A 56 -5.30 0.26 26.70
N VAL A 57 -5.32 1.58 26.56
CA VAL A 57 -5.33 2.29 25.30
C VAL A 57 -3.88 2.47 24.84
N HIS A 58 -3.57 2.09 23.60
CA HIS A 58 -2.22 2.28 23.06
C HIS A 58 -2.09 3.68 22.46
N ALA A 59 -1.15 4.48 22.99
CA ALA A 59 -0.80 5.81 22.50
C ALA A 59 0.73 5.97 22.53
N PRO A 60 1.45 5.64 21.45
CA PRO A 60 2.91 5.57 21.46
C PRO A 60 3.53 6.91 21.83
N ARG A 61 4.59 6.88 22.65
CA ARG A 61 5.21 8.07 23.26
C ARG A 61 5.42 9.25 22.30
N GLY A 62 5.90 8.99 21.08
CA GLY A 62 6.24 10.05 20.12
C GLY A 62 5.03 10.74 19.47
N MET A 63 3.81 10.26 19.73
CA MET A 63 2.57 10.85 19.20
C MET A 63 1.70 11.46 20.30
N LEU A 64 2.10 11.34 21.56
CA LEU A 64 1.19 11.53 22.70
C LEU A 64 0.69 12.98 22.80
N GLU A 65 1.59 13.95 22.64
CA GLU A 65 1.28 15.38 22.67
C GLU A 65 0.26 15.74 21.58
N PHE A 66 0.44 15.20 20.36
CA PHE A 66 -0.47 15.42 19.23
C PHE A 66 -1.81 14.70 19.38
N TRP A 67 -1.90 13.64 20.18
CA TRP A 67 -3.15 12.90 20.38
C TRP A 67 -3.99 13.50 21.51
N VAL A 68 -3.33 14.13 22.50
CA VAL A 68 -3.98 14.77 23.65
C VAL A 68 -4.49 16.17 23.31
N ASP A 69 -3.75 16.96 22.54
CA ASP A 69 -4.12 18.34 22.20
C ASP A 69 -5.41 18.41 21.37
N PRO A 70 -6.49 19.08 21.84
CA PRO A 70 -7.74 19.25 21.09
C PRO A 70 -7.60 20.07 19.79
N GLU A 71 -6.57 20.90 19.66
CA GLU A 71 -6.31 21.68 18.42
C GLU A 71 -5.55 20.86 17.38
N SER A 72 -5.03 19.69 17.75
CA SER A 72 -4.28 18.83 16.84
C SER A 72 -5.21 18.09 15.87
N PRO A 73 -4.87 17.99 14.57
CA PRO A 73 -5.61 17.17 13.62
C PRO A 73 -5.54 15.66 13.92
N TYR A 74 -4.68 15.26 14.87
CA TYR A 74 -4.52 13.87 15.32
C TYR A 74 -5.19 13.60 16.67
N HIS A 75 -5.94 14.58 17.21
CA HIS A 75 -6.63 14.43 18.49
C HIS A 75 -7.46 13.14 18.53
N ARG A 76 -7.44 12.47 19.69
CA ARG A 76 -8.22 11.26 19.93
C ARG A 76 -9.22 11.52 21.04
N ASP A 77 -10.50 11.21 20.79
CA ASP A 77 -11.61 11.39 21.73
C ASP A 77 -11.39 10.73 23.10
N VAL A 78 -10.55 9.69 23.17
CA VAL A 78 -10.17 9.04 24.44
C VAL A 78 -9.46 9.97 25.40
N PHE A 79 -8.77 11.01 24.91
CA PHE A 79 -8.08 12.03 25.70
C PHE A 79 -8.93 13.27 26.00
N ALA A 80 -10.19 13.31 25.54
CA ALA A 80 -11.12 14.41 25.83
C ALA A 80 -11.89 14.23 27.17
N GLN A 81 -11.57 13.21 27.97
CA GLN A 81 -12.31 12.86 29.20
C GLN A 81 -11.66 13.52 30.42
N GLU A 82 -12.03 14.77 30.69
CA GLU A 82 -11.46 15.59 31.76
C GLU A 82 -11.71 15.05 33.18
N ASP A 83 -12.76 14.27 33.35
CA ASP A 83 -13.17 13.65 34.63
C ASP A 83 -12.39 12.38 34.97
N LYS A 84 -11.70 11.80 33.99
CA LYS A 84 -10.95 10.55 34.18
C LYS A 84 -9.50 10.78 34.55
N LYS A 85 -8.92 9.83 35.29
CA LYS A 85 -7.47 9.78 35.54
C LYS A 85 -6.77 9.00 34.44
N TYR A 86 -5.70 9.54 33.89
CA TYR A 86 -4.88 8.87 32.89
C TYR A 86 -3.61 8.32 33.53
N VAL A 87 -3.40 7.01 33.46
CA VAL A 87 -2.22 6.34 34.04
C VAL A 87 -1.35 5.81 32.91
N LEU A 88 -0.26 6.51 32.63
CA LEU A 88 0.67 6.13 31.58
C LEU A 88 1.62 5.02 32.06
N TYR A 89 1.94 4.08 31.18
CA TYR A 89 3.04 3.15 31.43
C TYR A 89 3.86 2.85 30.17
N CYS A 90 5.13 2.52 30.40
CA CYS A 90 6.03 2.05 29.36
C CYS A 90 6.69 0.73 29.78
N GLY A 91 7.73 0.26 29.08
CA GLY A 91 8.42 -0.99 29.43
C GLY A 91 9.04 -1.01 30.84
N GLY A 92 9.59 0.12 31.31
CA GLY A 92 10.35 0.18 32.58
C GLY A 92 10.24 1.53 33.31
N ALA A 93 9.06 2.16 33.28
CA ALA A 93 8.72 3.45 33.88
C ALA A 93 9.47 4.72 33.42
N TRP A 94 10.59 4.62 32.68
CA TRP A 94 11.36 5.80 32.28
C TRP A 94 10.64 6.73 31.28
N ARG A 95 10.08 6.16 30.21
CA ARG A 95 9.38 6.92 29.16
C ARG A 95 8.07 7.50 29.67
N SER A 96 7.39 6.79 30.57
CA SER A 96 6.09 7.18 31.11
C SER A 96 6.21 8.30 32.14
N ALA A 97 7.25 8.29 32.99
CA ALA A 97 7.54 9.39 33.89
C ALA A 97 7.72 10.71 33.13
N LEU A 98 8.58 10.69 32.11
CA LEU A 98 8.80 11.86 31.25
C LEU A 98 7.52 12.27 30.52
N ALA A 99 6.66 11.33 30.13
CA ALA A 99 5.47 11.61 29.33
C ALA A 99 4.40 12.28 30.18
N ALA A 100 4.20 11.79 31.40
CA ALA A 100 3.26 12.36 32.34
C ALA A 100 3.67 13.81 32.67
N ARG A 101 4.97 14.09 32.86
CA ARG A 101 5.44 15.45 33.08
C ARG A 101 5.18 16.36 31.88
N ASP A 102 5.47 15.89 30.67
CA ASP A 102 5.26 16.71 29.48
C ASP A 102 3.76 17.01 29.25
N LEU A 103 2.87 16.06 29.54
CA LEU A 103 1.42 16.30 29.54
C LEU A 103 0.98 17.24 30.67
N GLN A 104 1.54 17.15 31.88
CA GLN A 104 1.30 18.13 32.94
C GLN A 104 1.73 19.54 32.52
N ASN A 105 2.86 19.67 31.82
CA ASN A 105 3.34 20.95 31.28
C ASN A 105 2.41 21.51 30.19
N MET A 106 1.69 20.65 29.46
CA MET A 106 0.61 21.05 28.55
C MET A 106 -0.69 21.45 29.28
N GLY A 107 -0.76 21.27 30.60
CA GLY A 107 -1.89 21.64 31.43
C GLY A 107 -2.78 20.46 31.85
N MET A 108 -2.45 19.22 31.48
CA MET A 108 -3.21 18.03 31.85
C MET A 108 -2.96 17.67 33.32
N LYS A 109 -3.94 17.95 34.19
CA LYS A 109 -3.78 17.78 35.66
C LYS A 109 -4.08 16.38 36.17
N ASN A 110 -4.84 15.60 35.40
CA ASN A 110 -5.35 14.28 35.71
C ASN A 110 -4.46 13.15 35.17
N VAL A 111 -3.14 13.39 35.02
CA VAL A 111 -2.19 12.41 34.50
C VAL A 111 -1.22 11.93 35.59
N ALA A 112 -1.00 10.63 35.60
CA ALA A 112 -0.06 9.91 36.47
C ALA A 112 0.74 8.89 35.65
N HIS A 113 1.74 8.26 36.25
CA HIS A 113 2.44 7.13 35.63
C HIS A 113 2.59 5.93 36.57
N MET A 114 2.68 4.74 35.98
CA MET A 114 2.84 3.48 36.71
C MET A 114 4.30 3.20 37.05
N ALA A 115 4.58 2.98 38.33
CA ALA A 115 5.90 2.57 38.83
C ALA A 115 6.33 1.23 38.22
N GLY A 116 7.63 1.08 37.94
CA GLY A 116 8.21 -0.16 37.40
C GLY A 116 7.82 -0.52 35.94
N GLY A 117 6.75 0.06 35.40
CA GLY A 117 6.28 -0.20 34.03
C GLY A 117 5.85 -1.64 33.79
N PHE A 118 5.75 -2.02 32.52
CA PHE A 118 5.29 -3.34 32.11
C PHE A 118 6.23 -4.49 32.54
N GLY A 119 7.52 -4.21 32.74
CA GLY A 119 8.47 -5.17 33.29
C GLY A 119 8.05 -5.66 34.68
N ALA A 120 7.83 -4.72 35.60
CA ALA A 120 7.38 -5.05 36.95
C ALA A 120 5.93 -5.57 36.98
N TRP A 121 5.07 -5.15 36.04
CA TRP A 121 3.73 -5.75 35.86
C TRP A 121 3.80 -7.26 35.58
N LYS A 122 4.73 -7.69 34.70
CA LYS A 122 4.97 -9.11 34.42
C LYS A 122 5.57 -9.85 35.62
N GLU A 123 6.51 -9.23 36.34
CA GLU A 123 7.12 -9.81 37.54
C GLU A 123 6.08 -10.04 38.65
N ALA A 124 5.11 -9.13 38.78
CA ALA A 124 3.97 -9.27 39.68
C ALA A 124 2.94 -10.32 39.22
N GLN A 125 3.16 -11.00 38.08
CA GLN A 125 2.25 -11.97 37.48
C GLN A 125 0.83 -11.42 37.27
N ALA A 126 0.71 -10.11 37.04
CA ALA A 126 -0.56 -9.46 36.81
C ALA A 126 -1.14 -9.83 35.42
N PRO A 127 -2.46 -9.71 35.21
CA PRO A 127 -3.10 -10.09 33.96
C PRO A 127 -2.54 -9.37 32.73
N ILE A 128 -2.47 -10.07 31.58
CA ILE A 128 -1.96 -9.52 30.32
C ILE A 128 -2.97 -9.78 29.21
N GLU A 129 -3.34 -8.73 28.48
CA GLU A 129 -4.14 -8.83 27.27
C GLU A 129 -3.21 -9.03 26.05
N PRO A 130 -3.33 -10.15 25.32
CA PRO A 130 -2.59 -10.34 24.07
C PRO A 130 -2.97 -9.28 23.04
N VAL A 131 -1.98 -8.72 22.36
CA VAL A 131 -2.21 -7.78 21.27
C VAL A 131 -1.89 -8.46 19.96
N GLU A 132 -2.91 -8.74 19.16
CA GLU A 132 -2.69 -9.27 17.83
C GLU A 132 -2.02 -8.23 16.94
N GLN A 133 -0.96 -8.65 16.26
CA GLN A 133 -0.48 -7.91 15.11
C GLN A 133 -1.59 -7.97 14.06
N LYS A 134 -2.24 -6.82 13.80
CA LYS A 134 -3.15 -6.70 12.65
C LYS A 134 -2.35 -7.15 11.42
N LYS A 135 -2.66 -8.33 10.91
CA LYS A 135 -2.09 -8.84 9.66
C LYS A 135 -2.33 -7.76 8.61
N LYS A 136 -1.35 -7.55 7.72
CA LYS A 136 -1.53 -6.66 6.55
C LYS A 136 -2.91 -6.93 5.96
N ARG A 137 -3.64 -5.86 5.58
CA ARG A 137 -4.99 -5.96 4.99
C ARG A 137 -5.04 -7.17 4.05
N SER A 138 -5.97 -8.06 4.33
CA SER A 138 -6.20 -9.35 3.69
C SER A 138 -6.69 -9.22 2.24
N GLY A 139 -6.00 -8.42 1.42
CA GLY A 139 -6.15 -8.39 -0.03
C GLY A 139 -4.90 -8.90 -0.77
N ASP A 140 -3.83 -9.24 -0.06
CA ASP A 140 -2.61 -9.83 -0.63
C ASP A 140 -2.64 -11.36 -0.64
N ASN A 141 -3.41 -12.02 0.24
CA ASN A 141 -3.42 -13.49 0.38
C ASN A 141 -4.46 -14.22 -0.49
N ASP A 142 -5.40 -13.50 -1.13
CA ASP A 142 -6.38 -14.05 -2.08
C ASP A 142 -5.96 -13.87 -3.54
N ARG A 143 -4.70 -13.47 -3.79
CA ARG A 143 -4.20 -13.42 -5.16
C ARG A 143 -3.93 -14.85 -5.63
N PRO A 144 -4.49 -15.25 -6.78
CA PRO A 144 -4.12 -16.53 -7.38
C PRO A 144 -2.62 -16.55 -7.66
N ASP A 145 -2.05 -17.75 -7.74
CA ASP A 145 -0.65 -17.92 -8.12
C ASP A 145 -0.38 -17.28 -9.50
N PRO A 146 0.85 -16.78 -9.75
CA PRO A 146 1.22 -16.27 -11.07
C PRO A 146 0.98 -17.33 -12.16
N ILE A 147 0.48 -16.88 -13.31
CA ILE A 147 0.23 -17.74 -14.46
C ILE A 147 1.54 -18.39 -14.93
N ASP A 148 1.48 -19.67 -15.28
CA ASP A 148 2.63 -20.42 -15.80
C ASP A 148 3.21 -19.76 -17.05
N LEU A 149 4.52 -19.49 -17.04
CA LEU A 149 5.21 -18.80 -18.12
C LEU A 149 5.19 -19.57 -19.46
N THR A 150 5.11 -20.89 -19.41
CA THR A 150 4.96 -21.75 -20.59
C THR A 150 3.60 -21.50 -21.24
N LEU A 151 2.56 -21.36 -20.42
CA LEU A 151 1.21 -21.05 -20.88
C LEU A 151 1.13 -19.64 -21.47
N VAL A 152 1.80 -18.65 -20.85
CA VAL A 152 1.93 -17.29 -21.41
C VAL A 152 2.58 -17.33 -22.79
N LYS A 153 3.73 -18.01 -22.92
CA LYS A 153 4.43 -18.14 -24.21
C LYS A 153 3.56 -18.79 -25.27
N GLU A 154 2.89 -19.89 -24.91
CA GLU A 154 1.99 -20.61 -25.82
C GLU A 154 0.84 -19.70 -26.27
N PHE A 155 0.20 -19.00 -25.34
CA PHE A 155 -0.93 -18.12 -25.63
C PHE A 155 -0.55 -17.00 -26.60
N VAL A 156 0.56 -16.30 -26.35
CA VAL A 156 1.08 -15.24 -27.24
C VAL A 156 1.44 -15.83 -28.61
N THR A 157 2.06 -17.02 -28.65
CA THR A 157 2.39 -17.71 -29.91
C THR A 157 1.11 -18.03 -30.71
N LYS A 158 0.07 -18.55 -30.05
CA LYS A 158 -1.20 -18.91 -30.70
C LYS A 158 -1.95 -17.69 -31.24
N ALA A 159 -1.87 -16.55 -30.56
CA ALA A 159 -2.51 -15.31 -30.98
C ALA A 159 -2.04 -14.76 -32.34
N HIS A 160 -0.93 -15.25 -32.88
CA HIS A 160 -0.48 -14.92 -34.22
C HIS A 160 -1.39 -15.46 -35.34
N ALA A 161 -2.13 -16.56 -35.12
CA ALA A 161 -2.93 -17.18 -36.18
C ALA A 161 -4.04 -18.15 -35.76
N ASP A 162 -4.02 -18.69 -34.55
CA ASP A 162 -4.85 -19.82 -34.13
C ASP A 162 -5.98 -19.35 -33.21
N PHE A 163 -7.07 -18.86 -33.83
CA PHE A 163 -8.17 -18.24 -33.09
C PHE A 163 -8.89 -19.22 -32.15
N GLU A 164 -9.11 -20.46 -32.58
CA GLU A 164 -9.76 -21.49 -31.76
C GLU A 164 -8.93 -21.82 -30.50
N ALA A 165 -7.60 -21.92 -30.63
CA ALA A 165 -6.72 -22.09 -29.48
C ALA A 165 -6.79 -20.88 -28.53
N VAL A 166 -6.78 -19.65 -29.06
CA VAL A 166 -6.92 -18.43 -28.23
C VAL A 166 -8.22 -18.45 -27.44
N GLN A 167 -9.34 -18.79 -28.06
CA GLN A 167 -10.64 -18.87 -27.38
C GLN A 167 -10.63 -19.94 -26.27
N THR A 168 -10.08 -21.11 -26.59
CA THR A 168 -10.00 -22.24 -25.64
C THR A 168 -9.13 -21.90 -24.44
N MET A 169 -7.93 -21.37 -24.66
CA MET A 169 -6.98 -21.01 -23.61
C MET A 169 -7.53 -19.89 -22.73
N LEU A 170 -8.12 -18.86 -23.32
CA LEU A 170 -8.63 -17.72 -22.56
C LEU A 170 -9.88 -18.08 -21.74
N THR A 171 -10.70 -19.02 -22.22
CA THR A 171 -11.83 -19.56 -21.44
C THR A 171 -11.34 -20.35 -20.22
N ALA A 172 -10.24 -21.10 -20.37
CA ALA A 172 -9.65 -21.88 -19.30
C ALA A 172 -8.90 -21.02 -18.26
N GLU A 173 -8.18 -19.99 -18.72
CA GLU A 173 -7.41 -19.08 -17.88
C GLU A 173 -7.61 -17.62 -18.34
N PRO A 174 -8.67 -16.93 -17.85
CA PRO A 174 -8.99 -15.56 -18.25
C PRO A 174 -7.87 -14.55 -17.97
N GLY A 175 -7.00 -14.83 -16.99
CA GLY A 175 -5.87 -13.97 -16.65
C GLY A 175 -4.84 -13.84 -17.79
N LEU A 176 -4.83 -14.76 -18.77
CA LEU A 176 -3.92 -14.73 -19.91
C LEU A 176 -4.06 -13.47 -20.79
N VAL A 177 -5.24 -12.84 -20.82
CA VAL A 177 -5.56 -11.78 -21.79
C VAL A 177 -4.59 -10.59 -21.78
N ASN A 178 -4.01 -10.26 -20.63
CA ASN A 178 -3.07 -9.15 -20.46
C ASN A 178 -1.64 -9.63 -20.15
N THR A 179 -1.36 -10.92 -20.32
CA THR A 179 0.01 -11.44 -20.18
C THR A 179 0.87 -11.03 -21.36
N ALA A 180 2.17 -10.91 -21.12
CA ALA A 180 3.16 -10.59 -22.14
C ALA A 180 4.32 -11.57 -22.06
N TRP A 181 4.81 -11.99 -23.22
CA TRP A 181 6.00 -12.81 -23.36
C TRP A 181 7.19 -11.94 -23.78
N ASP A 182 8.34 -12.14 -23.14
CA ASP A 182 9.60 -11.52 -23.56
C ASP A 182 10.31 -12.44 -24.55
N TRP A 183 10.39 -12.04 -25.81
CA TRP A 183 11.15 -12.75 -26.84
C TRP A 183 12.68 -12.62 -26.65
N GLY A 184 13.10 -11.75 -25.73
CA GLY A 184 14.49 -11.46 -25.37
C GLY A 184 14.86 -10.02 -25.73
N GLY A 185 15.76 -9.42 -24.94
CA GLY A 185 16.25 -8.06 -25.21
C GLY A 185 15.23 -6.94 -24.96
N GLY A 186 14.15 -7.23 -24.20
CA GLY A 186 13.07 -6.29 -23.93
C GLY A 186 11.99 -6.25 -25.00
N ASP A 187 11.97 -7.23 -25.91
CA ASP A 187 10.93 -7.40 -26.93
C ASP A 187 9.70 -8.09 -26.32
N TYR A 188 8.93 -7.31 -25.57
CA TYR A 188 7.70 -7.78 -24.94
C TYR A 188 6.52 -7.75 -25.91
N GLU A 189 5.77 -8.85 -25.91
CA GLU A 189 4.59 -8.99 -26.75
C GLU A 189 3.41 -9.56 -25.97
N THR A 190 2.26 -8.89 -26.05
CA THR A 190 0.97 -9.41 -25.60
C THR A 190 0.30 -10.22 -26.70
N ALA A 191 -0.68 -11.06 -26.35
CA ALA A 191 -1.51 -11.73 -27.36
C ALA A 191 -2.21 -10.72 -28.31
N LEU A 192 -2.56 -9.54 -27.80
CA LEU A 192 -3.13 -8.47 -28.62
C LEU A 192 -2.11 -7.91 -29.62
N GLY A 193 -0.87 -7.65 -29.17
CA GLY A 193 0.23 -7.21 -30.03
C GLY A 193 0.59 -8.24 -31.11
N ALA A 194 0.58 -9.52 -30.76
CA ALA A 194 0.75 -10.62 -31.71
C ALA A 194 -0.33 -10.62 -32.81
N ALA A 195 -1.61 -10.51 -32.42
CA ALA A 195 -2.70 -10.43 -33.37
C ALA A 195 -2.60 -9.16 -34.24
N ALA A 196 -2.19 -8.03 -33.67
CA ALA A 196 -2.06 -6.76 -34.37
C ALA A 196 -1.00 -6.79 -35.46
N HIS A 197 0.21 -7.29 -35.18
CA HIS A 197 1.27 -7.29 -36.19
C HIS A 197 1.06 -8.40 -37.25
N MET A 198 0.19 -9.38 -36.99
CA MET A 198 -0.21 -10.41 -37.95
C MET A 198 -1.50 -10.07 -38.73
N GLY A 199 -2.11 -8.91 -38.48
CA GLY A 199 -3.36 -8.49 -39.14
C GLY A 199 -4.58 -9.34 -38.76
N LYS A 200 -4.54 -10.05 -37.63
CA LYS A 200 -5.61 -10.94 -37.14
C LYS A 200 -6.70 -10.14 -36.44
N ARG A 201 -7.52 -9.46 -37.24
CA ARG A 201 -8.61 -8.60 -36.75
C ARG A 201 -9.60 -9.33 -35.85
N ASP A 202 -9.98 -10.55 -36.21
CA ASP A 202 -10.88 -11.41 -35.45
C ASP A 202 -10.34 -11.72 -34.05
N ILE A 203 -9.08 -12.14 -33.96
CA ILE A 203 -8.40 -12.41 -32.69
C ILE A 203 -8.28 -11.13 -31.86
N ALA A 204 -7.87 -10.01 -32.47
CA ALA A 204 -7.69 -8.75 -31.77
C ALA A 204 -9.00 -8.21 -31.16
N LEU A 205 -10.10 -8.25 -31.91
CA LEU A 205 -11.41 -7.83 -31.41
C LEU A 205 -11.89 -8.73 -30.28
N TYR A 206 -11.74 -10.05 -30.41
CA TYR A 206 -12.08 -10.99 -29.34
C TYR A 206 -11.29 -10.74 -28.06
N LEU A 207 -9.98 -10.49 -28.16
CA LEU A 207 -9.14 -10.17 -27.00
C LEU A 207 -9.59 -8.87 -26.31
N LEU A 208 -9.93 -7.83 -27.08
CA LEU A 208 -10.46 -6.57 -26.54
C LEU A 208 -11.81 -6.74 -25.84
N GLU A 209 -12.72 -7.53 -26.41
CA GLU A 209 -14.00 -7.89 -25.79
C GLU A 209 -13.83 -8.63 -24.46
N ASN A 210 -12.71 -9.36 -24.30
CA ASN A 210 -12.35 -10.08 -23.07
C ASN A 210 -11.39 -9.31 -22.15
N GLY A 211 -11.25 -8.00 -22.34
CA GLY A 211 -10.53 -7.13 -21.40
C GLY A 211 -9.03 -6.96 -21.67
N ALA A 212 -8.55 -7.26 -22.89
CA ALA A 212 -7.23 -6.83 -23.32
C ALA A 212 -7.15 -5.30 -23.29
N ARG A 213 -6.01 -4.78 -22.84
CA ARG A 213 -5.75 -3.33 -22.86
C ARG A 213 -5.36 -2.90 -24.26
N LEU A 214 -6.15 -2.01 -24.84
CA LEU A 214 -5.86 -1.44 -26.16
C LEU A 214 -4.48 -0.77 -26.19
N ASP A 215 -3.67 -1.17 -27.16
CA ASP A 215 -2.44 -0.47 -27.53
C ASP A 215 -2.59 0.27 -28.87
N LEU A 216 -1.69 1.23 -29.11
CA LEU A 216 -1.72 2.05 -30.32
C LEU A 216 -1.52 1.23 -31.61
N PRO A 217 -0.55 0.28 -31.70
CA PRO A 217 -0.40 -0.56 -32.89
C PRO A 217 -1.68 -1.33 -33.26
N THR A 218 -2.42 -1.81 -32.26
CA THR A 218 -3.71 -2.48 -32.46
C THR A 218 -4.77 -1.51 -32.95
N ALA A 219 -4.92 -0.33 -32.35
CA ALA A 219 -5.86 0.68 -32.83
C ALA A 219 -5.57 1.08 -34.29
N VAL A 220 -4.29 1.13 -34.65
CA VAL A 220 -3.82 1.36 -36.01
C VAL A 220 -4.21 0.22 -36.96
N MET A 221 -3.89 -1.03 -36.61
CA MET A 221 -4.28 -2.21 -37.41
C MET A 221 -5.80 -2.32 -37.56
N LEU A 222 -6.57 -2.01 -36.51
CA LEU A 222 -8.02 -2.07 -36.55
C LEU A 222 -8.68 -0.93 -37.34
N GLY A 223 -7.92 0.08 -37.76
CA GLY A 223 -8.43 1.22 -38.51
C GLY A 223 -9.21 2.23 -37.68
N TRP A 224 -8.97 2.30 -36.36
CA TRP A 224 -9.68 3.18 -35.45
C TRP A 224 -9.15 4.62 -35.51
N LEU A 225 -9.43 5.30 -36.62
CA LEU A 225 -8.84 6.60 -36.96
C LEU A 225 -9.00 7.66 -35.87
N ASP A 226 -10.18 7.78 -35.26
CA ASP A 226 -10.43 8.79 -34.23
C ASP A 226 -9.58 8.57 -32.98
N VAL A 227 -9.38 7.31 -32.59
CA VAL A 227 -8.52 6.93 -31.46
C VAL A 227 -7.07 7.26 -31.78
N VAL A 228 -6.61 6.87 -32.98
CA VAL A 228 -5.23 7.14 -33.43
C VAL A 228 -4.97 8.65 -33.50
N LYS A 229 -5.90 9.44 -34.05
CA LYS A 229 -5.81 10.90 -34.10
C LYS A 229 -5.76 11.51 -32.70
N ALA A 230 -6.62 11.07 -31.78
CA ALA A 230 -6.63 11.59 -30.42
C ALA A 230 -5.28 11.36 -29.72
N ILE A 231 -4.72 10.15 -29.83
CA ILE A 231 -3.42 9.81 -29.24
C ILE A 231 -2.31 10.64 -29.87
N LEU A 232 -2.19 10.66 -31.20
CA LEU A 232 -1.10 11.37 -31.88
C LEU A 232 -1.23 12.90 -31.82
N THR A 233 -2.43 13.44 -31.61
CA THR A 233 -2.61 14.89 -31.36
C THR A 233 -2.10 15.28 -29.97
N HIS A 234 -2.35 14.45 -28.95
CA HIS A 234 -1.87 14.70 -27.60
C HIS A 234 -0.37 14.41 -27.44
N SER A 235 0.09 13.32 -28.05
CA SER A 235 1.44 12.75 -27.94
C SER A 235 2.01 12.43 -29.33
N PRO A 236 2.48 13.44 -30.09
CA PRO A 236 2.98 13.25 -31.46
C PRO A 236 4.16 12.28 -31.58
N GLU A 237 4.99 12.17 -30.54
CA GLU A 237 6.14 11.26 -30.46
C GLU A 237 5.75 9.78 -30.53
N MET A 238 4.52 9.43 -30.14
CA MET A 238 4.00 8.06 -30.18
C MET A 238 3.98 7.48 -31.60
N ARG A 239 4.04 8.33 -32.65
CA ARG A 239 4.15 7.87 -34.04
C ARG A 239 5.40 7.02 -34.31
N HIS A 240 6.44 7.20 -33.49
CA HIS A 240 7.73 6.52 -33.62
C HIS A 240 7.88 5.32 -32.69
N VAL A 241 6.90 5.08 -31.82
CA VAL A 241 6.93 3.95 -30.88
C VAL A 241 6.49 2.70 -31.63
N PRO A 242 7.37 1.70 -31.80
CA PRO A 242 7.01 0.47 -32.51
C PRO A 242 6.12 -0.42 -31.63
N GLY A 243 5.43 -1.36 -32.29
CA GLY A 243 4.86 -2.54 -31.63
C GLY A 243 5.93 -3.61 -31.36
N ALA A 244 5.48 -4.82 -31.08
CA ALA A 244 6.35 -5.99 -30.92
C ALA A 244 7.30 -6.15 -32.12
N HIS A 245 8.49 -6.71 -31.87
CA HIS A 245 9.54 -6.94 -32.86
C HIS A 245 10.05 -5.67 -33.55
N GLY A 246 9.83 -4.50 -32.96
CA GLY A 246 10.22 -3.22 -33.56
C GLY A 246 9.37 -2.84 -34.77
N ILE A 247 8.20 -3.47 -34.97
CA ILE A 247 7.35 -3.24 -36.13
C ILE A 247 6.72 -1.84 -36.05
N PRO A 248 6.89 -0.97 -37.06
CA PRO A 248 6.38 0.40 -37.01
C PRO A 248 4.85 0.45 -37.18
N LEU A 249 4.24 1.55 -36.72
CA LEU A 249 2.78 1.75 -36.85
C LEU A 249 2.29 1.66 -38.31
N ILE A 250 3.07 2.20 -39.26
CA ILE A 250 2.70 2.13 -40.67
C ILE A 250 2.59 0.68 -41.19
N ALA A 251 3.37 -0.25 -40.65
CA ALA A 251 3.27 -1.67 -41.01
C ALA A 251 1.98 -2.26 -40.45
N HIS A 252 1.61 -1.95 -39.21
CA HIS A 252 0.32 -2.35 -38.63
C HIS A 252 -0.88 -1.85 -39.45
N ALA A 253 -0.83 -0.61 -39.94
CA ALA A 253 -1.87 -0.08 -40.82
C ALA A 253 -1.97 -0.88 -42.15
N LYS A 254 -0.83 -1.29 -42.72
CA LYS A 254 -0.80 -2.15 -43.91
C LYS A 254 -1.35 -3.55 -43.62
N PHE A 255 -1.02 -4.14 -42.48
CA PHE A 255 -1.55 -5.44 -42.06
C PHE A 255 -3.05 -5.40 -41.80
N GLY A 256 -3.58 -4.26 -41.36
CA GLY A 256 -5.02 -4.01 -41.18
C GLY A 256 -5.84 -4.02 -42.47
N GLY A 257 -5.21 -3.86 -43.64
CA GLY A 257 -5.88 -3.92 -44.94
C GLY A 257 -6.88 -2.78 -45.15
N GLU A 258 -7.98 -3.08 -45.83
CA GLU A 258 -9.02 -2.09 -46.21
C GLU A 258 -9.60 -1.33 -45.00
N PRO A 259 -9.93 -1.98 -43.85
CA PRO A 259 -10.39 -1.26 -42.67
C PRO A 259 -9.42 -0.20 -42.14
N ALA A 260 -8.11 -0.37 -42.35
CA ALA A 260 -7.07 0.55 -41.88
C ALA A 260 -6.61 1.55 -42.95
N ALA A 261 -7.26 1.60 -44.12
CA ALA A 261 -6.85 2.45 -45.24
C ALA A 261 -6.77 3.94 -44.87
N GLU A 262 -7.76 4.47 -44.15
CA GLU A 262 -7.74 5.88 -43.72
C GLU A 262 -6.65 6.17 -42.69
N VAL A 263 -6.39 5.21 -41.79
CA VAL A 263 -5.28 5.33 -40.83
C VAL A 263 -3.94 5.29 -41.56
N LEU A 264 -3.79 4.43 -42.57
CA LEU A 264 -2.59 4.39 -43.39
C LEU A 264 -2.34 5.74 -44.08
N THR A 265 -3.36 6.31 -44.73
CA THR A 265 -3.27 7.64 -45.35
C THR A 265 -2.91 8.72 -44.33
N TYR A 266 -3.54 8.69 -43.14
CA TYR A 266 -3.24 9.63 -42.07
C TYR A 266 -1.77 9.52 -41.60
N LEU A 267 -1.26 8.31 -41.38
CA LEU A 267 0.12 8.10 -40.97
C LEU A 267 1.12 8.55 -42.06
N GLN A 268 0.83 8.30 -43.34
CA GLN A 268 1.66 8.72 -44.47
C GLN A 268 1.76 10.24 -44.59
N SER A 269 0.71 10.98 -44.22
CA SER A 269 0.72 12.45 -44.29
C SER A 269 1.80 13.12 -43.42
N PHE A 270 2.35 12.40 -42.44
CA PHE A 270 3.45 12.89 -41.60
C PHE A 270 4.83 12.73 -42.23
N ASP A 271 5.00 11.78 -43.16
CA ASP A 271 6.25 11.55 -43.87
C ASP A 271 6.40 12.53 -45.04
N ASP A 272 5.28 12.92 -45.68
CA ASP A 272 5.25 13.92 -46.74
C ASP A 272 5.48 15.36 -46.23
N ALA A 273 5.42 15.56 -44.91
CA ALA A 273 5.56 16.87 -44.24
C ALA A 273 6.94 17.08 -43.56
N ALA A 274 7.86 16.11 -43.67
CA ALA A 274 9.21 16.13 -43.09
C ALA A 274 10.29 16.40 -44.15
#